data_AF-A0A958CMB2-F1
#
_entry.id   AF-A0A958CMB2-F1
#
_cell.length_a   1.000
_cell.length_b   1.000
_cell.length_c   1.000
_cell.angle_alpha   90.00
_cell.angle_beta   90.00
_cell.angle_gamma   90.00
#
_symmetry.space_group_name_H-M   'P 1'
#
loop_
_entity.id
_entity.type
_entity.pdbx_description
1 polymer ?
#
loop_
_entity_poly.entity_id
_entity_poly.type
_entity_poly.pdbx_seq_one_letter_code
_entity_poly.pdbx_strand_id
1 'polypeptide(L)'
;MNRLALLIAAAHPGDTAMHHDLVAMDEVLRRRGYREDELLRLDGAQTREGLLVFLGRARDRIAGWTEGQIFLHYSGHGAFWPWDAAAAADARPAWQPEPDTLMLPERWVFWDEVFAALAMPPGVDLVVLPDC
;
A
#
# COMPACT_ATOMS: atom_id res chain seq x y z
N MET A 1 -8.25 14.00 16.71
CA MET A 1 -8.34 12.69 16.04
C MET A 1 -7.00 12.37 15.41
N ASN A 2 -6.44 11.20 15.69
CA ASN A 2 -5.19 10.76 15.07
C ASN A 2 -5.40 10.44 13.60
N ARG A 3 -4.42 10.74 12.75
CA ARG A 3 -4.47 10.39 11.34
C ARG A 3 -3.09 10.08 10.78
N LEU A 4 -3.05 9.15 9.83
CA LEU A 4 -1.84 8.72 9.13
C LEU A 4 -2.20 8.50 7.67
N ALA A 5 -1.39 9.01 6.77
CA ALA A 5 -1.49 8.73 5.35
C ALA A 5 -0.29 7.89 4.91
N LEU A 6 -0.57 6.80 4.21
CA LEU A 6 0.37 5.87 3.63
C LEU A 6 0.30 6.04 2.12
N LEU A 7 1.33 6.61 1.53
CA LEU A 7 1.42 6.87 0.09
C LEU A 7 2.48 5.93 -0.50
N ILE A 8 2.05 5.00 -1.33
CA ILE A 8 2.91 3.98 -1.92
C ILE A 8 2.86 4.13 -3.44
N ALA A 9 4.00 4.45 -4.05
CA ALA A 9 4.23 4.35 -5.48
C ALA A 9 5.17 3.18 -5.73
N ALA A 10 4.63 2.07 -6.24
CA ALA A 10 5.39 0.86 -6.56
C ALA A 10 5.73 0.84 -8.06
N ALA A 11 6.51 1.82 -8.51
CA ALA A 11 6.89 1.98 -9.91
C ALA A 11 7.85 0.86 -10.35
N HIS A 12 7.56 0.21 -11.47
CA HIS A 12 8.53 -0.66 -12.13
C HIS A 12 9.60 0.20 -12.85
N PRO A 13 10.79 -0.34 -13.16
CA PRO A 13 11.84 0.40 -13.86
C PRO A 13 11.34 0.99 -15.18
N GLY A 14 11.37 2.33 -15.28
CA GLY A 14 10.92 3.08 -16.45
C GLY A 14 9.53 3.70 -16.31
N ASP A 15 8.72 3.26 -15.34
CA ASP A 15 7.43 3.84 -15.06
C ASP A 15 7.57 5.13 -14.23
N THR A 16 6.87 6.18 -14.64
CA THR A 16 6.85 7.48 -13.93
C THR A 16 5.48 7.90 -13.45
N ALA A 17 4.41 7.26 -13.94
CA ALA A 17 3.03 7.60 -13.59
C ALA A 17 2.78 7.51 -12.08
N MET A 18 3.15 6.37 -11.46
CA MET A 18 2.93 6.15 -10.03
C MET A 18 3.65 7.17 -9.14
N HIS A 19 4.84 7.61 -9.56
CA HIS A 19 5.56 8.69 -8.86
C HIS A 19 4.76 10.00 -8.92
N HIS A 20 4.23 10.36 -10.07
CA HIS A 20 3.38 11.56 -10.21
C HIS A 20 2.14 11.47 -9.34
N ASP A 21 1.50 10.30 -9.24
CA ASP A 21 0.32 10.11 -8.38
C ASP A 21 0.67 10.28 -6.90
N LEU A 22 1.82 9.77 -6.46
CA LEU A 22 2.30 9.99 -5.09
C LEU A 22 2.56 11.47 -4.81
N VAL A 23 3.24 12.18 -5.72
CA VAL A 23 3.51 13.62 -5.56
C VAL A 23 2.21 14.41 -5.51
N ALA A 24 1.27 14.12 -6.40
CA ALA A 24 -0.04 14.78 -6.43
C ALA A 24 -0.84 14.52 -5.15
N MET A 25 -0.86 13.27 -4.67
CA MET A 25 -1.56 12.90 -3.44
C MET A 25 -0.92 13.55 -2.21
N ASP A 26 0.42 13.56 -2.12
CA ASP A 26 1.15 14.22 -1.04
C ASP A 26 0.80 15.70 -0.97
N GLU A 27 0.84 16.40 -2.11
CA GLU A 27 0.53 17.82 -2.18
C GLU A 27 -0.92 18.10 -1.75
N VAL A 28 -1.89 17.31 -2.22
CA VAL A 28 -3.30 17.45 -1.85
C VAL A 28 -3.50 17.22 -0.36
N LEU A 29 -2.88 16.20 0.24
CA LEU A 29 -3.01 15.91 1.66
C LEU A 29 -2.38 17.00 2.52
N ARG A 30 -1.22 17.53 2.14
CA ARG A 30 -0.62 18.70 2.80
C ARG A 30 -1.53 19.92 2.74
N ARG A 31 -2.15 20.20 1.58
CA ARG A 31 -3.13 21.30 1.43
C ARG A 31 -4.38 21.07 2.28
N ARG A 32 -4.74 19.82 2.56
CA ARG A 32 -5.79 19.41 3.53
C ARG A 32 -5.30 19.39 4.98
N GLY A 33 -4.07 19.85 5.23
CA GLY A 33 -3.51 20.09 6.54
C GLY A 33 -2.80 18.91 7.17
N TYR A 34 -2.54 17.80 6.45
CA TYR A 34 -1.68 16.72 6.96
C TYR A 34 -0.29 17.28 7.30
N ARG A 35 0.21 16.93 8.49
CA ARG A 35 1.57 17.27 8.92
C ARG A 35 2.58 16.31 8.31
N GLU A 36 3.85 16.71 8.25
CA GLU A 36 4.93 15.87 7.71
C GLU A 36 4.99 14.51 8.41
N ASP A 37 4.87 14.51 9.73
CA ASP A 37 4.92 13.30 10.54
C ASP A 37 3.66 12.43 10.35
N GLU A 38 2.58 12.96 9.77
CA GLU A 38 1.35 12.21 9.46
C GLU A 38 1.40 11.56 8.07
N LEU A 39 2.52 11.68 7.35
CA LEU A 39 2.69 11.19 5.98
C LEU A 39 3.86 10.21 5.91
N LEU A 40 3.57 8.94 5.63
CA LEU A 40 4.58 7.94 5.29
C LEU A 40 4.55 7.70 3.79
N ARG A 41 5.73 7.71 3.17
CA ARG A 41 5.88 7.61 1.71
C ARG A 41 6.82 6.47 1.36
N LEU A 42 6.45 5.72 0.35
CA LEU A 42 7.27 4.69 -0.28
C LEU A 42 7.22 4.92 -1.78
N ASP A 43 8.37 5.06 -2.42
CA ASP A 43 8.47 5.43 -3.84
C ASP A 43 9.59 4.64 -4.53
N GLY A 44 9.42 4.41 -5.83
CA GLY A 44 10.32 3.66 -6.69
C GLY A 44 10.07 2.14 -6.68
N ALA A 45 11.03 1.40 -7.23
CA ALA A 45 10.96 -0.06 -7.30
C ALA A 45 10.91 -0.69 -5.90
N GLN A 46 9.94 -1.59 -5.70
CA GLN A 46 9.72 -2.24 -4.41
C GLN A 46 9.94 -3.74 -4.51
N THR A 47 10.23 -4.34 -3.37
CA THR A 47 10.11 -5.80 -3.16
C THR A 47 8.94 -6.07 -2.25
N ARG A 48 8.46 -7.33 -2.24
CA ARG A 48 7.47 -7.76 -1.24
C ARG A 48 7.92 -7.45 0.19
N GLU A 49 9.17 -7.77 0.52
CA GLU A 49 9.73 -7.53 1.85
C GLU A 49 9.77 -6.04 2.19
N GLY A 50 10.24 -5.20 1.26
CA GLY A 50 10.30 -3.75 1.46
C GLY A 50 8.92 -3.14 1.73
N LEU A 51 7.90 -3.62 1.01
CA LEU A 51 6.53 -3.19 1.19
C LEU A 51 5.95 -3.62 2.54
N LEU A 52 6.17 -4.88 2.95
CA LEU A 52 5.71 -5.37 4.25
C LEU A 52 6.43 -4.67 5.42
N VAL A 53 7.72 -4.36 5.29
CA VAL A 53 8.47 -3.56 6.26
C VAL A 53 7.90 -2.15 6.36
N PHE A 54 7.55 -1.52 5.22
CA PHE A 54 6.91 -0.21 5.21
C PHE A 54 5.56 -0.22 5.95
N LEU A 55 4.71 -1.23 5.69
CA LEU A 55 3.46 -1.41 6.42
C LEU A 55 3.68 -1.65 7.92
N GLY A 56 4.73 -2.38 8.28
CA GLY A 56 5.14 -2.58 9.68
C GLY A 56 5.49 -1.27 10.40
N ARG A 57 6.12 -0.31 9.71
CA ARG A 57 6.37 1.03 10.27
C ARG A 57 5.08 1.80 10.54
N ALA A 58 4.08 1.64 9.67
CA ALA A 58 2.76 2.21 9.89
C ALA A 58 2.07 1.59 11.11
N ARG A 59 2.09 0.26 11.23
CA ARG A 59 1.61 -0.48 12.41
C ARG A 59 2.21 0.07 13.69
N ASP A 60 3.54 0.18 13.76
CA ASP A 60 4.22 0.64 14.97
C ASP A 60 3.81 2.07 15.36
N ARG A 61 3.50 2.93 14.37
CA ARG A 61 3.04 4.30 14.58
C ARG A 61 1.60 4.38 15.09
N ILE A 62 0.74 3.44 14.71
CA ILE A 62 -0.67 3.41 15.13
C ILE A 62 -0.91 2.52 16.34
N ALA A 63 0.05 1.73 16.80
CA ALA A 63 -0.14 0.68 17.82
C ALA A 63 -0.79 1.20 19.13
N GLY A 64 -0.53 2.46 19.50
CA GLY A 64 -1.09 3.09 20.70
C GLY A 64 -2.40 3.86 20.48
N TRP A 65 -2.97 3.83 19.27
CA TRP A 65 -4.18 4.60 18.97
C TRP A 65 -5.42 3.89 19.49
N THR A 66 -6.29 4.64 20.17
CA THR A 66 -7.64 4.18 20.57
C THR A 66 -8.71 4.58 19.57
N GLU A 67 -8.43 5.62 18.78
CA GLU A 67 -9.26 6.12 17.68
C GLU A 67 -8.34 6.79 16.65
N GLY A 68 -8.77 6.78 15.38
CA GLY A 68 -8.06 7.49 14.34
C GLY A 68 -8.43 7.02 12.94
N GLN A 69 -7.75 7.57 11.94
CA GLN A 69 -7.96 7.20 10.55
C GLN A 69 -6.64 6.97 9.83
N ILE A 70 -6.57 5.90 9.06
CA ILE A 70 -5.50 5.65 8.10
C ILE A 70 -6.06 5.90 6.70
N PHE A 71 -5.36 6.70 5.92
CA PHE A 71 -5.58 6.83 4.49
C PHE A 71 -4.47 6.06 3.77
N LEU A 72 -4.83 5.05 2.98
CA LEU A 72 -3.89 4.23 2.21
C LEU A 72 -4.11 4.49 0.72
N HIS A 73 -3.10 5.08 0.08
CA HIS A 73 -3.03 5.22 -1.37
C HIS A 73 -1.93 4.32 -1.90
N TYR A 74 -2.28 3.40 -2.79
CA TYR A 74 -1.35 2.54 -3.51
C TYR A 74 -1.50 2.84 -4.99
N SER A 75 -0.42 3.32 -5.62
CA SER A 75 -0.31 3.44 -7.08
C SER A 75 0.78 2.49 -7.56
N GLY A 76 0.42 1.52 -8.40
CA GLY A 76 1.30 0.44 -8.80
C GLY A 76 0.56 -0.69 -9.49
N HIS A 77 1.28 -1.71 -9.94
CA HIS A 77 0.67 -2.83 -10.65
C HIS A 77 -0.08 -3.75 -9.68
N GLY A 78 -1.28 -4.19 -10.07
CA GLY A 78 -2.07 -5.18 -9.35
C GLY A 78 -2.62 -6.26 -10.26
N ALA A 79 -2.92 -7.43 -9.69
CA ALA A 79 -3.61 -8.49 -10.41
C ALA A 79 -4.36 -9.40 -9.44
N PHE A 80 -5.13 -10.33 -10.01
CA PHE A 80 -5.65 -11.47 -9.27
C PHE A 80 -4.69 -12.65 -9.40
N TRP A 81 -4.36 -13.30 -8.27
CA TRP A 81 -3.48 -14.45 -8.21
C TRP A 81 -4.15 -15.66 -7.52
N PRO A 82 -4.06 -16.89 -8.06
CA PRO A 82 -3.45 -17.22 -9.35
C PRO A 82 -4.26 -16.63 -10.52
N TRP A 83 -3.56 -16.26 -11.60
CA TRP A 83 -4.16 -15.68 -12.81
C TRP A 83 -4.62 -16.75 -13.81
N ASP A 84 -4.40 -18.02 -13.50
CA ASP A 84 -4.81 -19.13 -14.37
C ASP A 84 -6.33 -19.37 -14.27
N ALA A 85 -6.95 -19.70 -15.40
CA ALA A 85 -8.39 -19.88 -15.49
C ALA A 85 -8.90 -21.11 -14.74
N ALA A 86 -8.04 -22.11 -14.52
CA ALA A 86 -8.41 -23.35 -13.82
C ALA A 86 -8.52 -23.14 -12.31
N ALA A 87 -7.82 -22.15 -11.76
CA ALA A 87 -7.78 -21.76 -10.36
C ALA A 87 -8.43 -20.38 -10.11
N ALA A 88 -9.22 -19.87 -11.08
CA ALA A 88 -9.88 -18.57 -10.97
C ALA A 88 -10.79 -18.43 -9.73
N ALA A 89 -11.35 -19.55 -9.24
CA ALA A 89 -12.17 -19.56 -8.03
C ALA A 89 -11.37 -19.24 -6.75
N ASP A 90 -10.06 -19.50 -6.76
CA ASP A 90 -9.15 -19.23 -5.65
C ASP A 90 -8.37 -17.93 -5.83
N ALA A 91 -8.64 -17.20 -6.92
CA ALA A 91 -7.91 -15.99 -7.28
C ALA A 91 -8.21 -14.86 -6.30
N ARG A 92 -7.13 -14.24 -5.80
CA ARG A 92 -7.18 -13.18 -4.79
C ARG A 92 -6.51 -11.92 -5.32
N PRO A 93 -7.05 -10.73 -5.00
CA PRO A 93 -6.44 -9.48 -5.41
C PRO A 93 -5.12 -9.27 -4.68
N ALA A 94 -4.09 -8.87 -5.42
CA ALA A 94 -2.75 -8.68 -4.92
C ALA A 94 -2.03 -7.54 -5.64
N TRP A 95 -1.06 -6.97 -4.94
CA TRP A 95 -0.11 -5.99 -5.46
C TRP A 95 1.11 -6.71 -6.05
N GLN A 96 1.64 -6.16 -7.14
CA GLN A 96 2.82 -6.65 -7.84
C GLN A 96 3.97 -5.65 -7.63
N PRO A 97 4.66 -5.69 -6.47
CA PRO A 97 5.73 -4.74 -6.18
C PRO A 97 6.93 -4.88 -7.13
N GLU A 98 7.18 -6.10 -7.61
CA GLU A 98 8.34 -6.43 -8.44
C GLU A 98 7.96 -6.63 -9.91
N PRO A 99 8.75 -6.07 -10.84
CA PRO A 99 8.67 -6.41 -12.25
C PRO A 99 9.27 -7.80 -12.45
N ASP A 100 8.48 -8.87 -12.36
CA ASP A 100 9.02 -10.19 -12.68
C ASP A 100 8.16 -11.03 -13.63
N THR A 101 8.89 -11.55 -14.61
CA THR A 101 8.52 -12.47 -15.69
C THR A 101 8.13 -13.87 -15.21
N LEU A 102 8.50 -14.24 -13.98
CA LEU A 102 8.33 -15.60 -13.47
C LEU A 102 7.08 -15.84 -12.62
N MET A 103 6.23 -14.82 -12.40
CA MET A 103 4.88 -14.98 -11.82
C MET A 103 4.89 -15.92 -10.60
N LEU A 104 5.68 -15.60 -9.57
CA LEU A 104 5.83 -16.43 -8.36
C LEU A 104 5.00 -15.85 -7.20
N PRO A 105 4.13 -16.64 -6.52
CA PRO A 105 3.22 -16.14 -5.49
C PRO A 105 3.92 -15.42 -4.33
N GLU A 106 5.11 -15.87 -3.96
CA GLU A 106 5.92 -15.32 -2.88
C GLU A 106 6.47 -13.91 -3.16
N ARG A 107 6.21 -13.33 -4.34
CA ARG A 107 6.59 -11.95 -4.68
C ARG A 107 5.42 -10.98 -4.73
N TRP A 108 4.19 -11.49 -4.66
CA TRP A 108 2.97 -10.68 -4.59
C TRP A 108 2.71 -10.25 -3.16
N VAL A 109 1.93 -9.19 -2.95
CA VAL A 109 1.39 -8.84 -1.62
C VAL A 109 -0.13 -8.86 -1.71
N PHE A 110 -0.77 -9.78 -1.00
CA PHE A 110 -2.24 -9.88 -1.03
C PHE A 110 -2.88 -8.88 -0.06
N TRP A 111 -4.13 -8.48 -0.34
CA TRP A 111 -4.84 -7.50 0.50
C TRP A 111 -5.02 -7.92 1.96
N ASP A 112 -5.30 -9.19 2.23
CA ASP A 112 -5.34 -9.74 3.58
C ASP A 112 -3.99 -9.62 4.31
N GLU A 113 -2.88 -9.73 3.58
CA GLU A 113 -1.55 -9.50 4.14
C GLU A 113 -1.30 -8.02 4.43
N VAL A 114 -1.81 -7.12 3.59
CA VAL A 114 -1.78 -5.67 3.86
C VAL A 114 -2.52 -5.37 5.16
N PHE A 115 -3.74 -5.90 5.32
CA PHE A 115 -4.54 -5.71 6.53
C PHE A 115 -3.88 -6.34 7.75
N ALA A 116 -3.32 -7.54 7.61
CA ALA A 116 -2.59 -8.21 8.69
C ALA A 116 -1.31 -7.47 9.10
N ALA A 117 -0.56 -6.94 8.13
CA ALA A 117 0.67 -6.19 8.39
C ALA A 117 0.40 -4.86 9.10
N LEU A 118 -0.68 -4.16 8.73
CA LEU A 118 -1.12 -2.95 9.42
C LEU A 118 -1.58 -3.23 10.86
N ALA A 119 -2.16 -4.40 11.12
CA ALA A 119 -2.64 -4.84 12.44
C ALA A 119 -3.39 -3.73 13.21
N MET A 120 -4.38 -3.12 12.54
CA MET A 120 -5.03 -1.91 13.02
C MET A 120 -5.72 -2.11 14.38
N PRO A 121 -5.52 -1.19 15.34
CA PRO A 121 -6.26 -1.23 16.59
C PRO A 121 -7.78 -1.11 16.38
N PRO A 122 -8.60 -1.73 17.24
CA PRO A 122 -10.03 -1.49 17.25
C PRO A 122 -10.33 0.01 17.41
N GLY A 123 -11.19 0.57 16.55
CA GLY A 123 -11.52 2.01 16.56
C GLY A 123 -10.69 2.87 15.60
N VAL A 124 -9.72 2.28 14.89
CA VAL A 124 -9.03 2.94 13.78
C VAL A 124 -9.71 2.59 12.46
N ASP A 125 -10.15 3.61 11.74
CA ASP A 125 -10.77 3.47 10.43
C ASP A 125 -9.71 3.42 9.31
N LEU A 126 -10.00 2.67 8.25
CA LEU A 126 -9.16 2.62 7.05
C LEU A 126 -9.95 3.13 5.84
N VAL A 127 -9.37 4.11 5.15
CA VAL A 127 -9.81 4.57 3.83
C VAL A 127 -8.77 4.14 2.82
N VAL A 128 -9.18 3.33 1.84
CA VAL A 128 -8.30 2.84 0.77
C VAL A 128 -8.63 3.54 -0.54
N LEU A 129 -7.58 3.94 -1.26
CA LEU A 129 -7.63 4.42 -2.64
C LEU A 129 -6.60 3.64 -3.45
N PRO A 130 -6.94 2.45 -3.97
CA PRO A 130 -6.08 1.71 -4.87
C PRO A 130 -6.14 2.28 -6.28
N ASP A 131 -4.98 2.42 -6.91
CA ASP A 131 -4.77 2.79 -8.31
C ASP A 131 -3.85 1.73 -8.95
N CYS A 132 -4.48 0.67 -9.45
CA CYS A 132 -3.80 -0.53 -9.93
C CYS A 132 -4.51 -1.23 -11.09
#